data_AF-A0A1F7PRD7-F1
#
_entry.id   AF-A0A1F7PRD7-F1
#
_cell.length_a   1.000
_cell.length_b   1.000
_cell.length_c   1.000
_cell.angle_alpha   90.00
_cell.angle_beta   90.00
_cell.angle_gamma   90.00
#
_symmetry.space_group_name_H-M   'P 1'
#
loop_
_entity.id
_entity.type
_entity.pdbx_description
1 polymer ?
#
loop_
_entity_poly.entity_id
_entity_poly.type
_entity_poly.pdbx_seq_one_letter_code
_entity_poly.pdbx_strand_id
1 'polypeptide(L)'
;MIGTIPTETEAQKARVEKIKKMGPEHIAPVAVFLASDAAKEISGQVLGVRGKEIMLFGHMRPMRSVHHDLGWTPERLADIFPGTLKHHLVPLETSGQYFNYDPLV
;
A
#
# COMPACT_ATOMS: atom_id res chain seq x y z
N MET A 1 6.74 -12.79 -1.92
CA MET A 1 6.93 -14.12 -2.55
C MET A 1 6.24 -14.14 -3.90
N ILE A 2 6.96 -14.37 -5.00
CA ILE A 2 6.37 -14.48 -6.35
C ILE A 2 5.72 -15.86 -6.56
N GLY A 3 6.21 -16.90 -5.87
CA GLY A 3 5.77 -18.29 -6.05
C GLY A 3 4.32 -18.59 -5.63
N THR A 4 3.63 -17.65 -4.98
CA THR A 4 2.21 -17.80 -4.58
C THR A 4 1.25 -17.09 -5.53
N ILE A 5 1.74 -16.47 -6.60
CA ILE A 5 0.90 -15.81 -7.61
C ILE A 5 0.38 -16.91 -8.57
N PRO A 6 -0.94 -17.02 -8.81
CA PRO A 6 -1.48 -17.97 -9.78
C PRO A 6 -0.84 -17.82 -11.16
N THR A 7 -0.60 -18.93 -11.86
CA THR A 7 0.09 -19.02 -13.17
C THR A 7 -0.63 -19.93 -14.17
N GLU A 8 -1.91 -20.19 -13.95
CA GLU A 8 -2.72 -21.15 -14.71
C GLU A 8 -3.10 -20.60 -16.09
N THR A 9 -3.34 -19.29 -16.18
CA THR A 9 -3.70 -18.62 -17.44
C THR A 9 -2.50 -17.94 -18.10
N GLU A 10 -2.56 -17.77 -19.43
CA GLU A 10 -1.51 -17.02 -20.16
C GLU A 10 -1.36 -15.58 -19.68
N ALA A 11 -2.48 -14.93 -19.31
CA ALA A 11 -2.46 -13.59 -18.72
C ALA A 11 -1.74 -13.56 -17.36
N GLN A 12 -1.94 -14.59 -16.54
CA GLN A 12 -1.27 -14.75 -15.25
C GLN A 12 0.24 -14.99 -15.42
N LYS A 13 0.64 -15.86 -16.36
CA LYS A 13 2.06 -16.10 -16.68
C LYS A 13 2.75 -14.82 -17.18
N ALA A 14 2.13 -14.11 -18.11
CA ALA A 14 2.65 -12.83 -18.61
C ALA A 14 2.83 -11.79 -17.48
N ARG A 15 1.89 -11.72 -16.54
CA ARG A 15 2.00 -10.86 -15.35
C ARG A 15 3.18 -11.27 -14.46
N VAL A 16 3.38 -12.56 -14.23
CA VAL A 16 4.51 -13.06 -13.44
C VAL A 16 5.84 -12.73 -14.10
N GLU A 17 5.96 -12.88 -15.42
CA GLU A 17 7.18 -12.50 -16.15
C GLU A 17 7.51 -11.01 -16.03
N LYS A 18 6.52 -10.13 -16.02
CA LYS A 18 6.74 -8.70 -15.76
C LYS A 18 7.19 -8.44 -14.32
N ILE A 19 6.59 -9.12 -13.35
CA ILE A 19 6.96 -9.00 -11.92
C ILE A 19 8.39 -9.48 -11.68
N LYS A 20 8.84 -10.53 -12.37
CA LYS A 20 10.22 -11.04 -12.30
C LYS A 20 11.28 -10.02 -12.73
N LYS A 21 10.91 -9.02 -13.53
CA LYS A 21 11.83 -7.93 -13.92
C LYS A 21 12.08 -6.92 -12.81
N MET A 22 11.28 -6.93 -11.73
CA MET A 22 11.55 -6.13 -10.54
C MET A 22 12.59 -6.85 -9.68
N GLY A 23 13.87 -6.53 -9.90
CA GLY A 23 14.98 -7.10 -9.14
C GLY A 23 15.44 -6.27 -7.94
N PRO A 24 16.23 -6.87 -7.03
CA PRO A 24 16.78 -6.19 -5.85
C PRO A 24 17.73 -5.03 -6.18
N GLU A 25 18.30 -4.99 -7.39
CA GLU A 25 19.15 -3.91 -7.89
C GLU A 25 18.46 -2.54 -7.87
N HIS A 26 17.13 -2.49 -7.96
CA HIS A 26 16.40 -1.24 -7.84
C HIS A 26 16.31 -0.73 -6.39
N ILE A 27 16.39 -1.63 -5.42
CA ILE A 27 16.30 -1.31 -3.99
C ILE A 27 17.65 -0.75 -3.50
N ALA A 28 18.76 -1.28 -4.01
CA ALA A 28 20.11 -0.96 -3.55
C ALA A 28 20.43 0.55 -3.53
N PRO A 29 20.15 1.35 -4.58
CA PRO A 29 20.41 2.79 -4.56
C PRO A 29 19.64 3.53 -3.46
N VAL A 30 18.39 3.16 -3.21
CA VAL A 30 17.56 3.78 -2.16
C VAL A 30 18.12 3.44 -0.78
N ALA A 31 18.52 2.18 -0.56
CA ALA A 31 19.14 1.77 0.70
C ALA A 31 20.46 2.51 0.96
N VAL A 32 21.32 2.65 -0.06
CA VAL A 32 22.59 3.40 0.06
C VAL A 32 22.33 4.89 0.33
N PHE A 33 21.37 5.50 -0.36
CA PHE A 33 20.97 6.88 -0.10
C PHE A 33 20.51 7.08 1.36
N LEU A 34 19.65 6.20 1.87
CA LEU A 34 19.16 6.28 3.26
C LEU A 34 20.25 6.07 4.31
N ALA A 35 21.34 5.37 3.96
CA ALA A 35 22.51 5.19 4.81
C ALA A 35 23.50 6.37 4.75
N SER A 36 23.26 7.38 3.91
CA SER A 36 24.16 8.52 3.72
C SER A 36 23.75 9.76 4.52
N ASP A 37 24.68 10.70 4.70
CA ASP A 37 24.42 11.99 5.34
C ASP A 37 23.34 12.83 4.63
N ALA A 38 23.13 12.58 3.33
CA ALA A 38 22.10 13.25 2.55
C ALA A 38 20.68 12.92 3.03
N ALA A 39 20.49 11.78 3.70
CA ALA A 39 19.20 11.34 4.22
C ALA A 39 18.97 11.70 5.70
N LYS A 40 19.80 12.57 6.31
CA LYS A 40 19.74 12.90 7.75
C LYS A 40 18.38 13.39 8.27
N GLU A 41 17.58 14.03 7.42
CA GLU A 41 16.25 14.55 7.78
C GLU A 41 15.14 13.50 7.65
N ILE A 42 15.45 12.30 7.13
CA ILE A 42 14.49 11.23 6.89
C ILE A 42 14.47 10.30 8.10
N SER A 43 13.41 10.36 8.89
CA SER A 43 13.18 9.45 10.01
C SER A 43 11.72 9.06 10.14
N GLY A 44 11.48 7.84 10.62
CA GLY A 44 10.15 7.26 10.79
C GLY A 44 9.38 6.98 9.49
N GLN A 45 9.95 7.29 8.31
CA GLN A 45 9.23 7.14 7.03
C GLN A 45 9.25 5.69 6.53
N VAL A 46 8.23 5.34 5.75
CA VAL A 46 8.16 4.08 5.01
C VAL A 46 8.28 4.38 3.53
N LEU A 47 9.32 3.83 2.90
CA LEU A 47 9.57 3.95 1.47
C LEU A 47 9.39 2.59 0.81
N GLY A 48 8.61 2.53 -0.27
CA GLY A 48 8.49 1.34 -1.12
C GLY A 48 9.22 1.53 -2.43
N VAL A 49 9.84 0.45 -2.91
CA VAL A 49 10.50 0.41 -4.22
C VAL A 49 9.82 -0.65 -5.08
N ARG A 50 9.41 -0.27 -6.29
CA ARG A 50 8.77 -1.16 -7.28
C ARG A 50 9.40 -0.90 -8.64
N GLY A 51 10.35 -1.75 -9.04
CA GLY A 51 11.19 -1.42 -10.20
C GLY A 51 11.92 -0.08 -9.96
N LYS A 52 11.94 0.79 -10.97
CA LYS A 52 12.49 2.14 -10.95
C LYS A 52 11.61 3.18 -10.24
N GLU A 53 10.51 2.76 -9.60
CA GLU A 53 9.59 3.64 -8.88
C GLU A 53 9.89 3.65 -7.38
N ILE A 54 9.88 4.84 -6.77
CA ILE A 54 10.02 5.05 -5.34
C ILE A 54 8.73 5.70 -4.82
N MET A 55 8.15 5.12 -3.78
CA MET A 55 6.91 5.57 -3.16
C MET A 55 7.16 5.96 -1.70
N LEU A 56 6.61 7.10 -1.28
CA LEU A 56 6.54 7.47 0.14
C LEU A 56 5.16 7.08 0.69
N PHE A 57 5.15 6.23 1.71
CA PHE A 57 3.92 5.80 2.38
C PHE A 57 3.60 6.76 3.52
N GLY A 58 2.34 7.21 3.58
CA GLY A 58 1.85 8.01 4.69
C GLY A 58 1.66 7.20 5.96
N HIS A 59 1.81 7.85 7.11
CA HIS A 59 1.50 7.25 8.40
C HIS A 59 -0.01 7.09 8.61
N MET A 60 -0.40 6.03 9.32
CA MET A 60 -1.78 5.86 9.76
C MET A 60 -2.13 6.92 10.81
N ARG A 61 -3.09 7.79 10.49
CA ARG A 61 -3.62 8.84 11.38
C ARG A 61 -5.14 8.71 11.44
N PRO A 62 -5.80 9.15 12.53
CA PRO A 62 -7.26 9.17 12.58
C PRO A 62 -7.83 9.96 11.40
N MET A 63 -8.65 9.32 10.56
CA MET A 63 -9.25 9.96 9.39
C MET A 63 -10.54 10.71 9.75
N ARG A 64 -11.37 10.10 10.60
CA ARG A 64 -12.63 10.66 11.10
C ARG A 64 -12.93 10.11 12.49
N SER A 65 -13.70 10.88 13.24
CA SER A 65 -14.20 10.51 14.56
C SER A 65 -15.70 10.73 14.62
N VAL A 66 -16.40 9.83 15.29
CA VAL A 66 -17.80 10.00 15.70
C VAL A 66 -17.86 9.95 17.22
N HIS A 67 -18.77 10.73 17.79
CA HIS A 67 -18.99 10.80 19.22
C HIS A 67 -20.44 10.44 19.53
N HIS A 68 -20.64 9.78 20.67
CA HIS A 68 -21.95 9.58 21.27
C HIS A 68 -21.81 9.79 22.77
N ASP A 69 -22.63 10.67 23.32
CA ASP A 69 -22.63 11.12 24.72
C ASP A 69 -22.83 9.98 25.73
N LEU A 70 -23.76 9.06 25.44
CA LEU A 70 -24.04 7.86 26.23
C LEU A 70 -23.13 6.67 25.91
N GLY A 71 -22.09 6.86 25.10
CA GLY A 71 -21.19 5.79 24.63
C GLY A 71 -21.78 4.87 23.54
N TRP A 72 -21.05 3.81 23.20
CA TRP A 72 -21.35 2.93 22.06
C TRP A 72 -21.92 1.57 22.48
N THR A 73 -22.93 1.11 21.73
CA THR A 73 -23.37 -0.29 21.70
C THR A 73 -23.31 -0.81 20.26
N PRO A 74 -23.34 -2.13 20.02
CA PRO A 74 -23.38 -2.67 18.66
C PRO A 74 -24.53 -2.10 17.81
N GLU A 75 -25.70 -1.91 18.41
CA GLU A 75 -26.89 -1.38 17.73
C GLU A 75 -26.70 0.08 17.31
N ARG A 76 -26.15 0.92 18.20
CA ARG A 76 -25.84 2.33 17.89
C ARG A 76 -24.78 2.46 16.81
N LEU A 77 -23.78 1.58 16.81
CA LEU A 77 -22.77 1.54 15.76
C LEU A 77 -23.39 1.12 14.42
N ALA A 78 -24.24 0.08 14.41
CA ALA A 78 -24.91 -0.39 13.20
C ALA A 78 -25.81 0.69 12.58
N ASP A 79 -26.46 1.51 13.40
CA ASP A 79 -27.31 2.63 12.95
C ASP A 79 -26.48 3.79 12.36
N ILE A 80 -25.45 4.26 13.07
CA ILE A 80 -24.70 5.46 12.65
C ILE A 80 -23.66 5.19 11.56
N PHE A 81 -23.07 3.99 11.56
CA PHE A 81 -21.90 3.67 10.72
C PHE A 81 -22.16 3.86 9.22
N PRO A 82 -23.29 3.40 8.64
CA PRO A 82 -23.56 3.54 7.21
C PRO A 82 -23.58 4.98 6.72
N GLY A 83 -24.03 5.94 7.56
CA GLY A 83 -24.11 7.36 7.24
C GLY A 83 -22.88 8.18 7.68
N THR A 84 -21.89 7.56 8.32
CA THR A 84 -20.71 8.25 8.85
C THR A 84 -19.41 7.61 8.37
N LEU A 85 -18.88 6.65 9.13
CA LEU A 85 -17.55 6.09 8.91
C LEU A 85 -17.46 5.24 7.64
N LYS A 86 -18.57 4.66 7.15
CA LYS A 86 -18.59 3.77 5.97
C LYS A 86 -17.97 4.41 4.74
N HIS A 87 -18.19 5.71 4.53
CA HIS A 87 -17.67 6.45 3.36
C HIS A 87 -16.16 6.69 3.40
N HIS A 88 -15.53 6.43 4.54
CA HIS A 88 -14.10 6.62 4.76
C HIS A 88 -13.31 5.32 4.82
N LEU A 89 -13.96 4.17 4.64
CA LEU A 89 -13.25 2.90 4.59
C LEU A 89 -12.32 2.87 3.38
N VAL A 90 -11.07 2.46 3.62
CA VAL A 90 -10.12 2.18 2.54
C VAL A 90 -10.59 0.89 1.84
N PRO A 91 -10.83 0.92 0.52
CA PRO A 91 -11.32 -0.26 -0.20
C PRO A 91 -10.29 -1.39 -0.19
N LEU A 92 -10.78 -2.63 -0.25
CA LEU A 92 -9.93 -3.82 -0.36
C LEU A 92 -9.53 -4.02 -1.83
N GLU A 93 -8.49 -3.30 -2.24
CA GLU A 93 -7.94 -3.37 -3.59
C GLU A 93 -6.68 -4.24 -3.64
N THR A 94 -6.58 -5.08 -4.67
CA THR A 94 -5.34 -5.77 -4.99
C THR A 94 -4.32 -4.79 -5.58
N SER A 95 -3.04 -5.13 -5.53
CA SER A 95 -1.99 -4.28 -6.13
C SER A 95 -2.20 -4.02 -7.62
N GLY A 96 -2.86 -4.92 -8.37
CA GLY A 96 -3.19 -4.68 -9.78
C GLY A 96 -4.37 -3.74 -10.01
N GLN A 97 -5.24 -3.57 -9.02
CA GLN A 97 -6.32 -2.57 -9.05
C GLN A 97 -5.79 -1.19 -8.64
N TYR A 98 -4.90 -1.15 -7.65
CA TYR A 98 -4.28 0.09 -7.18
C TYR A 98 -3.24 0.64 -8.18
N PHE A 99 -2.31 -0.22 -8.64
CA PHE A 99 -1.37 0.10 -9.71
C PHE A 99 -1.93 -0.42 -11.04
N ASN A 100 -2.68 0.43 -11.73
CA ASN A 100 -3.32 0.12 -13.01
C ASN A 100 -2.36 0.09 -14.22
N TYR A 101 -1.06 0.07 -13.98
CA TYR A 101 0.00 0.07 -14.99
C TYR A 101 1.10 -0.94 -14.62
N ASP A 102 1.83 -1.40 -15.64
CA ASP A 102 2.97 -2.30 -15.46
C ASP A 102 4.09 -1.61 -14.68
N PRO A 103 4.83 -2.31 -13.81
CA PRO A 103 5.99 -1.75 -13.14
C PRO A 103 6.99 -1.14 -14.12
N LEU A 104 7.53 0.03 -13.78
CA LEU A 104 8.58 0.66 -14.58
C LEU A 104 9.90 -0.02 -14.25
N VAL A 105 10.37 -0.95 -15.09
CA VAL A 105 11.60 -1.73 -14.87
C VAL A 105 12.72 -1.33 -15.81
#